data_AF-A0A966VVW2-F1
#
_entry.id   AF-A0A966VVW2-F1
#
_cell.length_a   1.000
_cell.length_b   1.000
_cell.length_c   1.000
_cell.angle_alpha   90.00
_cell.angle_beta   90.00
_cell.angle_gamma   90.00
#
_symmetry.space_group_name_H-M   'P 1'
#
loop_
_entity.id
_entity.type
_entity.pdbx_description
1 polymer ?
#
loop_
_entity_poly.entity_id
_entity_poly.type
_entity_poly.pdbx_seq_one_letter_code
_entity_poly.pdbx_strand_id
1 'polypeptide(L)' 'MLIRILVVASFFLSTLLSAQQYTRFVDPFLGTGGHGHVYPGATVPFGMVQLSPDNGIEGWDWCSGYHYSSNTIAGFSHTH' A
#
# COMPACT_ATOMS: atom_id res chain seq x y z
N MET A 1 40.30 1.78 0.73
CA MET A 1 39.07 2.59 0.90
C MET A 1 37.93 2.10 0.00
N LEU A 2 38.15 1.97 -1.31
CA LEU A 2 37.13 1.52 -2.29
C LEU A 2 36.49 0.15 -1.98
N ILE A 3 37.30 -0.88 -1.67
CA ILE A 3 36.82 -2.25 -1.38
C ILE A 3 35.88 -2.29 -0.16
N ARG A 4 36.14 -1.47 0.88
CA ARG A 4 35.26 -1.40 2.05
C ARG A 4 33.90 -0.79 1.71
N ILE A 5 33.88 0.23 0.84
CA ILE A 5 32.63 0.84 0.35
C ILE A 5 31.82 -0.17 -0.45
N LEU A 6 32.46 -0.94 -1.33
CA LEU A 6 31.80 -1.97 -2.14
C LEU A 6 31.19 -3.09 -1.29
N VAL A 7 31.89 -3.54 -0.24
CA VAL A 7 31.38 -4.57 0.69
C VAL A 7 30.18 -4.08 1.50
N VAL A 8 30.22 -2.82 1.98
CA VAL A 8 29.08 -2.22 2.69
C VAL A 8 27.89 -2.03 1.75
N ALA A 9 28.12 -1.57 0.52
CA ALA A 9 27.07 -1.41 -0.48
C ALA A 9 26.42 -2.74 -0.88
N SER A 10 27.20 -3.83 -1.03
CA SER A 10 26.64 -5.15 -1.34
C SER A 10 25.79 -5.70 -0.20
N PHE A 11 26.16 -5.44 1.05
CA PHE A 11 25.40 -5.87 2.22
C PHE A 11 24.10 -5.08 2.37
N PHE A 12 24.09 -3.80 1.98
CA PHE A 12 22.87 -3.00 1.93
C PHE A 12 21.94 -3.43 0.78
N LEU A 13 22.49 -3.79 -0.38
CA LEU A 13 21.69 -4.26 -1.51
C LEU A 13 21.00 -5.61 -1.21
N SER A 14 21.68 -6.52 -0.51
CA SER A 14 21.13 -7.84 -0.18
C SER A 14 19.97 -7.77 0.82
N THR A 15 20.00 -6.83 1.78
CA THR A 15 18.86 -6.63 2.70
C THR A 15 17.64 -6.06 2.00
N LEU A 16 17.83 -5.13 1.04
CA LEU A 16 16.73 -4.60 0.22
C LEU A 16 16.07 -5.68 -0.64
N LEU A 17 16.86 -6.55 -1.28
CA LEU A 17 16.36 -7.66 -2.09
C LEU A 17 15.50 -8.65 -1.27
N SER A 18 15.90 -8.94 -0.04
CA SER A 18 15.16 -9.83 0.86
C SER A 18 13.81 -9.24 1.31
N ALA A 19 13.77 -7.94 1.60
CA ALA A 19 12.53 -7.25 1.99
C ALA A 19 11.46 -7.33 0.90
N GLN A 20 11.85 -7.21 -0.38
CA GLN A 20 10.94 -7.33 -1.53
C GLN A 20 10.31 -8.73 -1.67
N GLN A 21 10.90 -9.75 -1.06
CA GLN A 21 10.40 -11.12 -1.14
C GLN A 21 9.18 -11.37 -0.26
N TYR A 22 9.01 -10.65 0.85
CA TYR A 22 7.84 -10.85 1.73
C TYR A 22 6.62 -10.07 1.25
N THR A 23 6.81 -8.90 0.64
CA THR A 23 5.71 -8.06 0.16
C THR A 23 4.88 -8.73 -0.93
N ARG A 24 5.42 -9.73 -1.63
CA ARG A 24 4.70 -10.53 -2.63
C ARG A 24 3.51 -11.33 -2.05
N PHE A 25 3.46 -11.52 -0.73
CA PHE A 25 2.38 -12.23 -0.06
C PHE A 25 1.25 -11.29 0.36
N VAL A 26 1.42 -9.98 0.20
CA VAL A 26 0.40 -8.98 0.53
C VAL A 26 -0.46 -8.74 -0.71
N ASP A 27 -1.78 -8.92 -0.55
CA ASP A 27 -2.78 -8.51 -1.53
C ASP A 27 -3.60 -7.34 -0.95
N PRO A 28 -3.35 -6.09 -1.41
CA PRO A 28 -4.07 -4.91 -0.92
C PRO A 28 -5.57 -4.90 -1.19
N PHE A 29 -6.08 -5.78 -2.06
CA PHE A 29 -7.51 -5.86 -2.35
C PHE A 29 -8.28 -6.74 -1.36
N LEU A 30 -7.59 -7.58 -0.58
CA LEU A 30 -8.25 -8.40 0.44
C LEU A 30 -8.89 -7.53 1.51
N GLY A 31 -10.20 -7.69 1.72
CA GLY A 31 -10.98 -6.90 2.66
C GLY A 31 -11.50 -5.56 2.10
N THR A 32 -11.19 -5.23 0.84
CA THR A 32 -11.74 -4.02 0.20
C THR A 32 -13.19 -4.15 -0.23
N GLY A 33 -13.82 -5.32 -0.08
CA GLY A 33 -15.25 -5.52 -0.33
C GLY A 33 -15.98 -6.06 0.90
N GLY A 34 -17.30 -6.16 0.84
CA GLY A 34 -18.11 -6.56 1.99
C GLY A 34 -17.93 -5.56 3.13
N HIS A 35 -17.63 -6.05 4.34
CA HIS A 35 -17.52 -5.23 5.55
C HIS A 35 -16.07 -5.15 6.10
N GLY A 36 -15.07 -5.29 5.23
CA GLY A 36 -13.67 -5.24 5.65
C GLY A 36 -13.17 -3.81 5.87
N HIS A 37 -13.65 -2.87 5.07
CA HIS A 37 -13.36 -1.44 5.18
C HIS A 37 -11.86 -1.10 5.19
N VAL A 38 -11.05 -1.80 4.39
CA VAL A 38 -9.67 -1.41 4.10
C VAL A 38 -9.57 -0.69 2.76
N TYR A 39 -8.42 -0.08 2.48
CA TYR A 39 -8.13 0.61 1.23
C TYR A 39 -6.92 -0.03 0.52
N PRO A 40 -6.89 -0.10 -0.83
CA PRO A 40 -5.81 -0.75 -1.57
C PRO A 40 -4.62 0.19 -1.87
N GLY A 41 -4.70 1.44 -1.43
CA GLY A 41 -3.72 2.50 -1.70
C GLY A 41 -2.33 2.29 -1.11
N ALA A 42 -1.39 3.08 -1.60
CA ALA A 42 0.00 3.04 -1.17
C ALA A 42 0.16 3.70 0.20
N THR A 43 0.81 2.99 1.12
CA THR A 43 1.25 3.53 2.40
C THR A 43 2.54 2.84 2.86
N VAL A 44 3.29 3.50 3.73
CA VAL A 44 4.41 2.89 4.46
C VAL A 44 3.95 2.52 5.86
N PRO A 45 4.62 1.59 6.57
CA PRO A 45 4.24 1.25 7.93
C PRO A 45 4.14 2.49 8.82
N PHE A 46 2.94 2.72 9.39
CA PHE A 46 2.61 3.86 10.25
C PHE A 46 2.81 5.25 9.61
N GLY A 47 2.73 5.33 8.28
CA GLY A 47 2.83 6.58 7.53
C GLY A 47 1.62 7.51 7.73
N MET A 48 1.88 8.82 7.69
CA MET A 48 0.85 9.85 7.78
C MET A 48 -0.04 9.90 6.54
N VAL A 49 0.50 9.53 5.38
CA VAL A 49 -0.20 9.57 4.09
C VAL A 49 -0.67 8.17 3.71
N GLN A 50 -1.95 8.09 3.35
CA GLN A 50 -2.58 6.93 2.72
C GLN A 50 -3.06 7.37 1.34
N LEU A 51 -2.24 7.19 0.30
CA LEU A 51 -2.64 7.61 -1.06
C LEU A 51 -3.46 6.49 -1.71
N SER A 52 -4.78 6.64 -1.78
CA SER A 52 -5.69 5.59 -2.26
C SER A 52 -6.79 6.14 -3.18
N PRO A 53 -7.33 5.33 -4.12
CA PRO A 53 -8.51 5.71 -4.89
C PRO A 53 -9.75 5.84 -4.01
N ASP A 54 -10.61 6.81 -4.36
CA ASP A 54 -11.96 6.95 -3.83
C ASP A 54 -12.98 6.59 -4.91
N ASN A 55 -14.00 5.80 -4.60
CA ASN A 55 -15.08 5.52 -5.56
C ASN A 55 -16.05 6.69 -5.74
N GLY A 56 -16.03 7.65 -4.81
CA GLY A 56 -16.97 8.79 -4.78
C GLY A 56 -18.36 8.42 -4.28
N ILE A 57 -18.49 7.33 -3.53
CA ILE A 57 -19.73 6.86 -2.93
C ILE A 57 -19.59 7.02 -1.42
N GLU A 58 -20.56 7.66 -0.78
CA GLU A 58 -20.62 7.78 0.67
C GLU A 58 -21.44 6.65 1.27
N GLY A 59 -21.07 6.19 2.47
CA GLY A 59 -21.78 5.14 3.18
C GLY A 59 -20.88 4.35 4.12
N TRP A 60 -21.48 3.50 4.95
CA TRP A 60 -20.73 2.68 5.91
C TRP A 60 -19.80 1.68 5.21
N ASP A 61 -20.28 1.03 4.15
CA ASP A 61 -19.47 0.09 3.35
C ASP A 61 -18.29 0.78 2.63
N TRP A 62 -18.41 2.07 2.32
CA TRP A 62 -17.39 2.90 1.65
C TRP A 62 -16.61 3.81 2.61
N CYS A 63 -16.65 3.57 3.92
CA CYS A 63 -16.02 4.47 4.88
C CYS A 63 -14.50 4.61 4.72
N SER A 64 -13.83 3.63 4.10
CA SER A 64 -12.41 3.71 3.71
C SER A 64 -12.16 4.47 2.39
N GLY A 65 -13.21 4.94 1.71
CA GLY A 65 -13.16 5.58 0.40
C GLY A 65 -13.24 4.61 -0.79
N TYR A 66 -12.85 3.34 -0.62
CA TYR A 66 -12.84 2.32 -1.67
C TYR A 66 -13.61 1.05 -1.27
N HIS A 67 -14.45 0.56 -2.18
CA HIS A 67 -15.14 -0.72 -2.11
C HIS A 67 -14.99 -1.48 -3.44
N TYR A 68 -14.57 -2.75 -3.38
CA TYR A 68 -14.22 -3.56 -4.56
C TYR A 68 -15.36 -3.75 -5.57
N SER A 69 -16.62 -3.70 -5.13
CA SER A 69 -17.78 -3.84 -6.03
C SER A 69 -18.09 -2.58 -6.85
N SER A 70 -17.44 -1.45 -6.54
CA SER A 70 -17.64 -0.20 -7.27
C SER A 70 -16.88 -0.20 -8.59
N ASN A 71 -17.56 0.25 -9.64
CA ASN A 71 -17.00 0.33 -10.99
C ASN A 71 -16.50 1.73 -11.37
N THR A 72 -16.38 2.64 -10.39
CA THR A 72 -15.99 4.04 -10.60
C THR A 72 -14.85 4.43 -9.67
N ILE A 73 -13.96 5.30 -10.16
CA ILE A 73 -12.97 6.01 -9.34
C ILE A 73 -13.23 7.49 -9.56
N ALA A 74 -13.59 8.20 -8.49
CA ALA A 74 -13.85 9.62 -8.50
C ALA A 74 -12.55 10.45 -8.35
N GLY A 75 -11.55 9.89 -7.66
CA GLY A 75 -10.28 10.56 -7.45
C GLY A 75 -9.33 9.76 -6.57
N PHE A 76 -8.29 10.45 -6.09
CA PHE A 76 -7.31 9.90 -5.15
C PHE A 76 -7.12 10.90 -4.02
N SER A 77 -7.46 10.51 -2.78
CA SER A 77 -7.19 11.31 -1.60
C SER A 77 -5.95 10.80 -0.87
N HIS A 78 -5.55 11.50 0.20
CA HIS A 78 -4.27 11.31 0.86
C HIS A 78 -4.41 10.84 2.32
N THR A 79 -5.66 10.73 2.80
CA THR A 79 -5.99 10.38 4.19
C THR A 79 -7.25 9.53 4.25
N HIS A 80 -7.14 8.31 4.79
CA HIS A 80 -8.22 7.33 4.90
C HIS A 80 -8.23 6.67 6.29
#